data_AF-A0A977PYN1-F1
#
_entry.id   AF-A0A977PYN1-F1
#
_cell.length_a   1.000
_cell.length_b   1.000
_cell.length_c   1.000
_cell.angle_alpha   90.00
_cell.angle_beta   90.00
_cell.angle_gamma   90.00
#
_symmetry.space_group_name_H-M   'P 1'
#
loop_
_entity.id
_entity.type
_entity.pdbx_description
1 polymer ?
#
loop_
_entity_poly.entity_id
_entity_poly.type
_entity_poly.pdbx_seq_one_letter_code
_entity_poly.pdbx_strand_id
1 'polypeptide(L)' 'MRRVQELLERYDDLPMDLADAALVVLAEHLGHGRILTCDRRDFLTYRWNNTHTFENLFLD' A
#
# COMPACT_ATOMS: atom_id res chain seq x y z
N MET A 1 4.71 14.44 1.15
CA MET A 1 6.03 13.89 0.76
C MET A 1 6.71 13.10 1.87
N ARG A 2 6.77 13.59 3.12
CA ARG A 2 7.43 12.85 4.23
C ARG A 2 6.96 11.40 4.39
N ARG A 3 5.65 11.15 4.38
CA ARG A 3 5.09 9.80 4.53
C ARG A 3 5.46 8.85 3.39
N VAL A 4 5.51 9.36 2.17
CA VAL A 4 5.94 8.57 1.00
C VAL A 4 7.40 8.18 1.12
N GLN A 5 8.27 9.10 1.56
CA GLN A 5 9.69 8.81 1.78
C GLN A 5 9.89 7.74 2.86
N GLU A 6 9.16 7.82 3.98
CA GLU A 6 9.17 6.79 5.03
C GLU A 6 8.75 5.41 4.50
N LEU A 7 7.77 5.35 3.59
CA LEU A 7 7.30 4.09 3.01
C LEU A 7 8.33 3.51 2.05
N LEU A 8 8.92 4.34 1.20
CA LEU A 8 10.00 3.92 0.30
C LEU A 8 11.20 3.40 1.09
N GLU A 9 11.60 4.06 2.18
CA GLU A 9 12.67 3.56 3.06
C GLU A 9 12.28 2.26 3.79
N ARG A 10 11.03 2.14 4.25
CA ARG A 10 10.56 0.95 4.98
C ARG A 10 10.46 -0.29 4.10
N TYR A 11 10.12 -0.10 2.83
CA TYR A 11 9.89 -1.17 1.87
C TYR A 11 10.98 -1.21 0.81
N ASP A 12 12.18 -0.68 1.09
CA ASP A 12 13.32 -0.64 0.16
C ASP A 12 13.78 -2.05 -0.31
N ASP A 13 13.59 -3.07 0.55
CA ASP A 13 13.84 -4.47 0.23
C ASP A 13 12.75 -5.13 -0.65
N LEU A 14 11.65 -4.42 -0.93
CA LEU A 14 10.51 -4.83 -1.75
C LEU A 14 10.41 -3.90 -2.97
N PRO A 15 9.73 -4.30 -4.05
CA PRO A 15 9.62 -3.47 -5.26
C PRO A 15 8.63 -2.32 -5.11
N MET A 16 8.56 -1.65 -3.94
CA MET A 16 7.63 -0.54 -3.71
C MET A 16 8.01 0.65 -4.58
N ASP A 17 7.11 1.05 -5.46
CA ASP A 17 7.25 2.28 -6.24
C ASP A 17 6.42 3.44 -5.66
N LEU A 18 6.47 4.59 -6.33
CA LEU A 18 5.72 5.78 -5.91
C LEU A 18 4.20 5.56 -5.97
N ALA A 19 3.71 4.74 -6.90
CA ALA A 19 2.29 4.45 -7.03
C ALA A 19 1.80 3.60 -5.85
N ASP A 20 2.57 2.59 -5.45
CA ASP A 20 2.28 1.77 -4.28
C ASP A 20 2.27 2.60 -2.98
N ALA A 21 3.29 3.44 -2.79
CA ALA A 21 3.36 4.33 -1.64
C ALA A 21 2.18 5.33 -1.61
N ALA A 22 1.76 5.83 -2.78
CA ALA A 22 0.59 6.70 -2.89
C ALA A 22 -0.71 5.98 -2.48
N LEU A 23 -0.87 4.69 -2.83
CA LEU A 23 -2.02 3.88 -2.43
C LEU A 23 -2.05 3.63 -0.92
N VAL A 24 -0.90 3.42 -0.29
CA VAL A 24 -0.79 3.32 1.18
C VAL A 24 -1.20 4.62 1.85
N VAL A 25 -0.66 5.76 1.40
CA VAL A 25 -1.03 7.07 1.96
C VAL A 25 -2.52 7.37 1.76
N LEU A 26 -3.07 7.02 0.60
CA LEU A 26 -4.48 7.23 0.32
C LEU A 26 -5.37 6.35 1.22
N ALA A 27 -4.99 5.09 1.46
CA ALA A 27 -5.71 4.21 2.38
C ALA A 27 -5.67 4.73 3.82
N GLU A 28 -4.54 5.28 4.27
CA GLU A 28 -4.42 5.95 5.57
C GLU A 28 -5.34 7.16 5.68
N HIS A 29 -5.43 7.96 4.61
CA HIS A 29 -6.27 9.16 4.56
C HIS A 29 -7.77 8.85 4.49
N LEU A 30 -8.17 7.83 3.71
CA LEU A 30 -9.56 7.43 3.53
C LEU A 30 -10.07 6.50 4.64
N GLY A 31 -9.18 5.90 5.42
CA GLY A 31 -9.53 4.97 6.48
C GLY A 31 -9.95 3.59 6.00
N HIS A 32 -9.65 3.22 4.74
CA HIS A 32 -9.89 1.89 4.22
C HIS A 32 -8.88 1.47 3.14
N GLY A 33 -8.57 0.17 3.07
CA GLY A 33 -7.61 -0.42 2.13
C GLY A 33 -8.22 -1.12 0.92
N ARG A 34 -9.40 -0.71 0.46
CA ARG A 34 -10.04 -1.27 -0.75
C ARG A 34 -9.34 -0.76 -2.00
N ILE A 35 -8.77 -1.66 -2.79
CA ILE A 35 -8.02 -1.35 -4.01
C ILE A 35 -8.42 -2.27 -5.14
N LEU A 36 -8.09 -1.86 -6.36
CA LEU A 36 -8.20 -2.69 -7.55
C LEU A 36 -6.80 -2.86 -8.15
N THR A 37 -6.23 -4.06 -8.10
CA THR A 37 -4.89 -4.31 -8.63
C THR A 37 -4.73 -5.74 -9.15
N CYS A 38 -3.89 -5.93 -10.16
CA CYS A 38 -3.44 -7.25 -10.58
C CYS A 38 -2.29 -7.78 -9.70
N ASP A 39 -1.58 -6.88 -9.00
CA ASP A 39 -0.46 -7.24 -8.14
C ASP A 39 -0.96 -7.66 -6.74
N ARG A 40 -1.14 -8.97 -6.58
CA ARG A 40 -1.57 -9.53 -5.31
C ARG A 40 -0.43 -9.65 -4.31
N ARG A 41 0.78 -9.95 -4.78
CA ARG A 41 1.88 -10.36 -3.90
C ARG A 41 2.36 -9.19 -3.07
N ASP A 42 2.45 -8.03 -3.69
CA ASP A 42 3.08 -6.88 -3.06
C ASP A 42 2.09 -6.23 -2.06
N PHE A 43 0.81 -6.13 -2.42
CA PHE A 43 -0.26 -5.65 -1.53
C PHE A 43 -0.67 -6.63 -0.41
N LEU A 44 -0.26 -7.91 -0.47
CA LEU A 44 -0.31 -8.82 0.68
C LEU A 44 0.74 -8.47 1.76
N THR A 45 1.80 -7.77 1.38
CA THR A 45 2.90 -7.39 2.27
C THR A 45 2.72 -5.98 2.82
N TYR A 46 2.22 -5.06 2.00
CA TYR A 46 2.02 -3.66 2.41
C TYR A 46 0.95 -3.52 3.49
N ARG A 47 1.19 -2.58 4.41
CA ARG A 47 0.27 -2.28 5.52
C ARG A 47 0.00 -0.80 5.57
N TRP A 48 -1.27 -0.42 5.50
CA TRP A 48 -1.71 0.95 5.78
C TRP A 48 -2.00 1.08 7.29
N ASN A 49 -1.72 2.25 7.87
CA ASN A 49 -1.77 2.47 9.32
C ASN A 49 -0.96 1.42 10.11
N ASN A 50 0.17 0.97 9.53
CA ASN A 50 1.13 0.00 10.07
C ASN A 50 0.61 -1.41 10.37
N THR A 51 -0.69 -1.67 10.27
CA THR A 51 -1.30 -2.93 10.77
C THR A 51 -2.36 -3.51 9.83
N HIS A 52 -2.99 -2.69 8.99
CA HIS A 52 -4.12 -3.12 8.18
C HIS A 52 -3.68 -3.62 6.81
N THR A 53 -4.25 -4.73 6.38
CA THR A 53 -4.08 -5.30 5.03
C THR A 53 -4.94 -4.57 4.02
N PHE A 54 -4.60 -4.71 2.74
CA PHE A 54 -5.45 -4.29 1.63
C PHE A 54 -6.47 -5.36 1.27
N GLU A 55 -7.62 -4.92 0.77
CA GLU A 55 -8.68 -5.75 0.20
C GLU A 55 -8.68 -5.51 -1.31
N ASN A 56 -8.35 -6.54 -2.09
CA ASN A 56 -8.28 -6.44 -3.54
C ASN A 56 -9.62 -6.84 -4.18
N LEU A 57 -10.35 -5.85 -4.65
CA LEU A 57 -11.69 -5.99 -5.24
C LEU A 57 -11.67 -6.61 -6.65
N PHE A 58 -10.49 -6.81 -7.25
CA PHE A 58 -10.40 -7.46 -8.57
C PHE A 58 -10.69 -8.96 -8.51
N LEU A 59 -10.78 -9.52 -7.29
CA LEU A 59 -10.89 -10.95 -7.04
C LEU A 59 -12.28 -11.38 -6.56
N ASP A 60 -13.19 -10.43 -6.47
CA ASP A 60 -14.61 -10.62 -6.14
C ASP A 60 -15.49 -10.68 -7.39
#